data_AF-A0A849EXI1-F1
#
_entry.id   AF-A0A849EXI1-F1
#
_cell.length_a   1.000
_cell.length_b   1.000
_cell.length_c   1.000
_cell.angle_alpha   90.00
_cell.angle_beta   90.00
_cell.angle_gamma   90.00
#
_symmetry.space_group_name_H-M   'P 1'
#
loop_
_entity.id
_entity.type
_entity.pdbx_description
1 polymer ?
#
loop_
_entity_poly.entity_id
_entity_poly.type
_entity_poly.pdbx_seq_one_letter_code
_entity_poly.pdbx_strand_id
1 'polypeptide(L)'
;IIPYLWLYKFFAFIIMPNRNHKESRLLFVREAKKLYQAEFSRWFKLTSEINPLLRLFRTADVGIPTLYVMGGEDYLFLPAVKKVVQEHNDCSLLTIEYCGHVVNVEQPQLFNHVVIGYVSDFSS
;
A
#
# COMPACT_ATOMS: atom_id res chain seq x y z
N ILE A 1 -29.92 -6.59 -2.97
CA ILE A 1 -28.92 -6.01 -2.03
C ILE A 1 -27.67 -6.89 -2.11
N ILE A 2 -26.56 -6.40 -2.68
CA ILE A 2 -25.28 -7.14 -2.62
C ILE A 2 -24.76 -7.01 -1.19
N PRO A 3 -24.38 -8.09 -0.50
CA PRO A 3 -23.82 -7.96 0.84
C PRO A 3 -22.43 -7.36 0.68
N TYR A 4 -22.23 -6.12 1.13
CA TYR A 4 -21.01 -5.34 0.94
C TYR A 4 -19.71 -6.08 1.33
N LEU A 5 -19.79 -7.04 2.26
CA LEU A 5 -18.68 -7.93 2.63
C LEU A 5 -18.18 -8.82 1.48
N TRP A 6 -19.02 -9.16 0.51
CA TRP A 6 -18.62 -9.91 -0.69
C TRP A 6 -17.72 -9.06 -1.60
N LEU A 7 -18.03 -7.77 -1.75
CA LEU A 7 -17.19 -6.82 -2.48
C LEU A 7 -15.81 -6.72 -1.82
N TYR A 8 -15.74 -6.60 -0.49
CA TYR A 8 -14.47 -6.56 0.22
C TYR A 8 -13.64 -7.84 0.04
N LYS A 9 -14.27 -9.02 0.11
CA LYS A 9 -13.58 -10.29 -0.15
C LYS A 9 -13.04 -10.35 -1.58
N PHE A 10 -13.84 -9.92 -2.56
CA PHE A 10 -13.43 -9.86 -3.96
C PHE A 10 -12.24 -8.92 -4.17
N PHE A 11 -12.32 -7.68 -3.65
CA PHE A 11 -11.20 -6.74 -3.72
C PHE A 11 -9.95 -7.23 -2.99
N ALA A 12 -10.09 -7.93 -1.86
CA ALA A 12 -8.95 -8.53 -1.17
C ALA A 12 -8.18 -9.50 -2.07
N PHE A 13 -8.87 -10.30 -2.90
CA PHE A 13 -8.23 -11.20 -3.86
C PHE A 13 -7.67 -10.49 -5.08
N ILE A 14 -8.27 -9.39 -5.52
CA ILE A 14 -7.68 -8.57 -6.58
C ILE A 14 -6.37 -7.96 -6.06
N ILE A 15 -6.39 -7.27 -4.93
CA ILE A 15 -5.24 -6.52 -4.41
C ILE A 15 -4.10 -7.47 -4.00
N MET A 16 -4.45 -8.64 -3.45
CA MET A 16 -3.51 -9.62 -2.90
C MET A 16 -3.82 -11.01 -3.47
N PRO A 17 -3.39 -11.34 -4.70
CA PRO A 17 -3.84 -12.53 -5.41
C PRO A 17 -3.12 -13.81 -4.97
N ASN A 18 -1.88 -13.71 -4.48
CA ASN A 18 -1.06 -14.89 -4.23
C ASN A 18 -1.42 -15.60 -2.92
N ARG A 19 -1.08 -16.89 -2.83
CA ARG A 19 -1.46 -17.72 -1.68
C ARG A 19 -0.83 -17.27 -0.36
N ASN A 20 0.41 -16.80 -0.40
CA ASN A 20 1.17 -16.25 0.74
C ASN A 20 0.50 -15.00 1.35
N HIS A 21 -0.27 -14.22 0.60
CA HIS A 21 -0.95 -13.01 1.11
C HIS A 21 -2.23 -13.30 1.92
N LYS A 22 -2.46 -14.55 2.33
CA LYS A 22 -3.70 -14.98 3.00
C LYS A 22 -3.95 -14.21 4.29
N GLU A 23 -2.91 -13.97 5.08
CA GLU A 23 -3.02 -13.23 6.35
C GLU A 23 -3.50 -11.80 6.10
N SER A 24 -2.85 -11.10 5.16
CA SER A 24 -3.21 -9.75 4.73
C SER A 24 -4.66 -9.66 4.23
N ARG A 25 -5.12 -10.64 3.43
CA ARG A 25 -6.53 -10.72 3.00
C ARG A 25 -7.50 -10.90 4.16
N LEU A 26 -7.19 -11.79 5.10
CA LEU A 26 -8.04 -12.04 6.26
C LEU A 26 -8.12 -10.81 7.16
N LEU A 27 -6.99 -10.15 7.38
CA LEU A 27 -6.91 -8.88 8.09
C LEU A 27 -7.76 -7.82 7.40
N PHE A 28 -7.56 -7.59 6.10
CA PHE A 28 -8.31 -6.60 5.32
C PHE A 28 -9.82 -6.83 5.43
N VAL A 29 -10.30 -8.07 5.23
CA VAL A 29 -11.72 -8.38 5.35
C VAL A 29 -12.22 -8.19 6.78
N ARG A 30 -11.44 -8.55 7.79
CA ARG A 30 -11.81 -8.38 9.21
C ARG A 30 -11.96 -6.90 9.57
N GLU A 31 -10.99 -6.06 9.18
CA GLU A 31 -11.03 -4.63 9.44
C GLU A 31 -12.15 -3.95 8.64
N ALA A 32 -12.39 -4.38 7.40
CA ALA A 32 -13.51 -3.91 6.59
C ALA A 32 -14.89 -4.20 7.22
N LYS A 33 -15.05 -5.25 8.02
CA LYS A 33 -16.32 -5.52 8.74
C LYS A 33 -16.63 -4.48 9.81
N LYS A 34 -15.60 -3.81 10.35
CA LYS A 34 -15.76 -2.80 11.41
C LYS A 34 -16.28 -1.47 10.83
N LEU A 35 -16.17 -1.28 9.52
CA LEU A 35 -16.72 -0.12 8.83
C LEU A 35 -18.21 -0.33 8.57
N TYR A 36 -19.05 0.56 9.09
CA TYR A 36 -20.47 0.57 8.77
C TYR A 36 -20.70 0.90 7.29
N GLN A 37 -21.76 0.38 6.68
CA GLN A 37 -22.07 0.57 5.26
C GLN A 37 -22.15 2.06 4.85
N ALA A 38 -22.61 2.94 5.75
CA ALA A 38 -22.66 4.38 5.53
C ALA A 38 -21.26 5.02 5.38
N GLU A 39 -20.30 4.55 6.17
CA GLU A 39 -18.89 4.96 6.05
C GLU A 39 -18.31 4.46 4.73
N PHE A 40 -18.56 3.20 4.35
CA PHE A 40 -18.09 2.68 3.06
C PHE A 40 -18.56 3.56 1.89
N SER A 41 -19.83 3.95 1.84
CA SER A 41 -20.34 4.83 0.78
C SER A 41 -19.69 6.22 0.79
N ARG A 42 -19.37 6.78 1.96
CA ARG A 42 -18.62 8.04 2.09
C ARG A 42 -17.18 7.90 1.58
N TRP A 43 -16.45 6.90 2.05
CA TRP A 43 -15.08 6.61 1.63
C TRP A 43 -15.02 6.31 0.13
N PHE A 44 -15.95 5.52 -0.41
CA PHE A 44 -16.03 5.22 -1.83
C PHE A 44 -16.25 6.49 -2.67
N LYS A 45 -17.11 7.41 -2.22
CA LYS A 45 -17.29 8.70 -2.88
C LYS A 45 -16.01 9.53 -2.87
N LEU A 46 -15.29 9.57 -1.74
CA LEU A 46 -13.98 10.23 -1.63
C LEU A 46 -12.93 9.57 -2.55
N THR A 47 -12.95 8.24 -2.73
CA THR A 47 -12.01 7.57 -3.65
C THR A 47 -12.15 8.00 -5.10
N SER A 48 -13.32 8.49 -5.53
CA SER A 48 -13.49 9.07 -6.87
C SER A 48 -12.67 10.35 -7.09
N GLU A 49 -12.28 11.04 -6.01
CA GLU A 49 -11.44 12.24 -6.01
C GLU A 49 -9.94 11.93 -5.78
N ILE A 50 -9.57 10.67 -5.52
CA ILE A 50 -8.18 10.26 -5.23
C ILE A 50 -7.30 10.18 -6.49
N ASN A 51 -7.87 9.83 -7.66
CA ASN A 51 -7.08 9.68 -8.90
C ASN A 51 -6.32 10.96 -9.33
N PRO A 52 -6.92 12.17 -9.28
CA PRO A 52 -6.20 13.42 -9.49
C PRO A 52 -5.09 13.66 -8.45
N LEU A 53 -5.33 13.32 -7.18
CA LEU A 53 -4.38 13.52 -6.08
C LEU A 53 -3.16 12.60 -6.21
N LEU A 54 -3.38 11.31 -6.52
CA LEU A 54 -2.30 10.35 -6.80
C LEU A 54 -1.50 10.73 -8.04
N ARG A 55 -2.12 11.39 -9.03
CA ARG A 55 -1.41 11.95 -10.19
C ARG A 55 -0.52 13.13 -9.79
N LEU A 56 -0.97 13.96 -8.84
CA LEU A 56 -0.25 15.13 -8.34
C LEU A 56 1.02 14.72 -7.55
N PHE A 57 0.92 13.70 -6.69
CA PHE A 57 2.09 13.13 -5.99
C PHE A 57 3.12 12.47 -6.92
N ARG A 58 2.71 12.04 -8.11
CA ARG A 58 3.62 11.50 -9.14
C ARG A 58 4.30 12.57 -9.99
N THR A 59 3.87 13.83 -9.93
CA THR A 59 4.36 14.88 -10.85
C THR A 59 5.20 15.95 -10.18
N ALA A 60 5.15 16.07 -8.85
CA ALA A 60 5.98 17.01 -8.10
C ALA A 60 7.13 16.27 -7.41
N ASP A 61 8.34 16.41 -7.93
CA ASP A 61 9.56 16.11 -7.17
C ASP A 61 9.73 17.21 -6.11
N VAL A 62 9.54 16.84 -4.85
CA VAL A 62 9.58 17.78 -3.71
C VAL A 62 10.95 17.83 -3.02
N GLY A 63 11.94 17.05 -3.49
CA GLY A 63 13.30 17.04 -2.92
C GLY A 63 13.37 16.59 -1.46
N ILE A 64 12.36 15.85 -0.98
CA ILE A 64 12.34 15.29 0.37
C ILE A 64 12.85 13.85 0.28
N PRO A 65 13.89 13.48 1.06
CA PRO A 65 14.35 12.10 1.14
C PRO A 65 13.18 11.14 1.39
N THR A 66 12.97 10.22 0.46
CA THR A 66 11.84 9.30 0.48
C THR A 66 12.31 7.86 0.32
N LEU A 67 11.94 7.00 1.27
CA LEU A 67 12.12 5.56 1.17
C LEU A 67 10.78 4.87 0.89
N TYR A 68 10.71 4.17 -0.25
CA TYR A 68 9.63 3.26 -0.58
C TYR A 68 10.00 1.85 -0.12
N VAL A 69 9.18 1.26 0.75
CA VAL A 69 9.31 -0.15 1.17
C VAL A 69 8.12 -0.92 0.60
N MET A 70 8.38 -1.78 -0.39
CA MET A 70 7.35 -2.44 -1.20
C MET A 70 7.50 -3.96 -1.18
N GLY A 71 6.39 -4.68 -1.30
CA GLY A 71 6.43 -6.12 -1.56
C GLY A 71 6.74 -6.40 -3.03
N GLY A 72 7.60 -7.38 -3.30
CA GLY A 72 7.98 -7.80 -4.65
C GLY A 72 6.80 -8.32 -5.48
N GLU A 73 5.73 -8.75 -4.82
CA GLU A 73 4.52 -9.28 -5.45
C GLU A 73 3.37 -8.25 -5.52
N ASP A 74 3.61 -6.99 -5.12
CA ASP A 74 2.64 -5.90 -5.25
C ASP A 74 2.56 -5.42 -6.72
N TYR A 75 1.80 -6.15 -7.52
CA TYR A 75 1.62 -5.83 -8.93
C TYR A 75 0.83 -4.53 -9.18
N LEU A 76 0.09 -4.03 -8.19
CA LEU A 76 -0.74 -2.82 -8.34
C LEU A 76 0.10 -1.55 -8.25
N PHE A 77 1.02 -1.49 -7.30
CA PHE A 77 1.75 -0.25 -7.00
C PHE A 77 3.24 -0.30 -7.33
N LEU A 78 3.90 -1.46 -7.24
CA LEU A 78 5.34 -1.57 -7.49
C LEU A 78 5.77 -1.04 -8.87
N PRO A 79 5.05 -1.33 -9.99
CA PRO A 79 5.45 -0.82 -11.30
C PRO A 79 5.45 0.72 -11.37
N ALA A 80 4.54 1.37 -10.65
CA ALA A 80 4.47 2.83 -10.60
C ALA A 80 5.56 3.43 -9.71
N VAL A 81 5.78 2.85 -8.54
CA VAL A 81 6.84 3.30 -7.61
C VAL A 81 8.21 3.16 -8.27
N LYS A 82 8.46 2.08 -9.02
CA LYS A 82 9.69 1.92 -9.80
C LYS A 82 9.92 3.06 -10.79
N LYS A 83 8.87 3.60 -11.42
CA LYS A 83 8.98 4.76 -12.31
C LYS A 83 9.29 6.04 -11.53
N VAL A 84 8.60 6.27 -10.41
CA VAL A 84 8.84 7.45 -9.55
C VAL A 84 10.29 7.49 -9.08
N VAL A 85 10.82 6.36 -8.60
CA VAL A 85 12.21 6.28 -8.10
C VAL A 85 13.25 6.44 -9.22
N GLN A 86 12.88 6.22 -10.48
CA GLN A 86 13.74 6.50 -11.64
C GLN A 86 13.69 7.98 -12.07
N GLU A 87 12.57 8.66 -11.82
CA GLU A 87 12.30 10.02 -12.30
C GLU A 87 12.61 11.10 -11.25
N HIS A 88 12.45 10.80 -9.96
CA HIS A 88 12.61 11.75 -8.86
C HIS A 88 13.97 11.61 -8.18
N ASN A 89 14.48 12.74 -7.69
CA ASN A 89 15.69 12.78 -6.87
C ASN A 89 15.38 12.36 -5.42
N ASP A 90 16.40 12.00 -4.66
CA ASP A 90 16.32 11.67 -3.22
C ASP A 90 15.30 10.57 -2.85
N CYS A 91 14.98 9.70 -3.81
CA CYS A 91 14.10 8.56 -3.63
C CYS A 91 14.88 7.25 -3.62
N SER A 92 14.52 6.34 -2.70
CA SER A 92 15.07 4.98 -2.64
C SER A 92 13.95 3.95 -2.58
N LEU A 93 14.19 2.76 -3.12
CA LEU A 93 13.24 1.65 -3.14
C LEU A 93 13.88 0.41 -2.54
N LEU A 94 13.29 -0.10 -1.47
CA LEU A 94 13.52 -1.45 -0.98
C LEU A 94 12.35 -2.35 -1.39
N THR A 95 12.64 -3.44 -2.09
CA THR A 95 11.67 -4.47 -2.42
C THR A 95 11.90 -5.70 -1.53
N ILE A 96 10.84 -6.23 -0.93
CA ILE A 96 10.88 -7.45 -0.13
C ILE A 96 10.29 -8.59 -0.95
N GLU A 97 11.12 -9.57 -1.31
CA GLU A 97 10.71 -10.73 -2.10
C GLU A 97 9.70 -11.61 -1.34
N TYR A 98 8.87 -12.33 -2.08
CA TYR A 98 7.81 -13.21 -1.54
C TYR A 98 6.82 -12.50 -0.59
N CYS A 99 6.62 -11.19 -0.79
CA CYS A 99 5.77 -10.32 0.03
C CYS A 99 4.81 -9.53 -0.87
N GLY A 100 3.54 -9.45 -0.45
CA GLY A 100 2.49 -8.77 -1.18
C GLY A 100 2.32 -7.29 -0.85
N HIS A 101 1.09 -6.81 -0.99
CA HIS A 101 0.73 -5.41 -0.85
C HIS A 101 0.91 -4.85 0.58
N VAL A 102 0.76 -5.70 1.62
CA VAL A 102 0.71 -5.24 3.02
C VAL A 102 1.97 -5.66 3.77
N VAL A 103 3.08 -5.02 3.40
CA VAL A 103 4.44 -5.41 3.84
C VAL A 103 4.62 -5.42 5.36
N ASN A 104 4.06 -4.44 6.06
CA ASN A 104 4.14 -4.31 7.51
C ASN A 104 3.38 -5.41 8.27
N VAL A 105 2.53 -6.19 7.58
CA VAL A 105 1.80 -7.33 8.15
C VAL A 105 2.48 -8.62 7.76
N GLU A 106 2.91 -8.75 6.50
CA GLU A 106 3.54 -9.99 6.00
C GLU A 106 4.98 -10.16 6.46
N GLN A 107 5.74 -9.07 6.61
CA GLN A 107 7.15 -9.05 6.99
C GLN A 107 7.43 -7.97 8.05
N PRO A 108 6.77 -7.99 9.22
CA PRO A 108 6.78 -6.89 10.18
C PRO A 108 8.15 -6.59 10.75
N GLN A 109 8.98 -7.61 11.01
CA GLN A 109 10.31 -7.42 11.58
C GLN A 109 11.24 -6.70 10.60
N LEU A 110 11.28 -7.14 9.35
CA LEU A 110 12.10 -6.53 8.30
C LEU A 110 11.60 -5.12 7.98
N PHE A 111 10.28 -4.94 7.86
CA PHE A 111 9.66 -3.63 7.66
C PHE A 111 10.06 -2.64 8.77
N ASN A 112 9.88 -3.03 10.03
CA ASN A 112 10.19 -2.16 11.17
C ASN A 112 11.70 -1.84 11.24
N HIS A 113 12.56 -2.84 11.03
CA HIS A 113 14.01 -2.62 11.04
C HIS A 113 14.42 -1.57 10.00
N VAL A 114 13.93 -1.70 8.77
CA VAL A 114 14.24 -0.80 7.66
C VAL A 114 13.71 0.61 7.91
N VAL A 115 12.42 0.73 8.27
CA VAL A 115 11.77 2.04 8.44
C VAL A 115 12.35 2.80 9.63
N ILE A 116 12.57 2.12 10.77
CA ILE A 116 13.17 2.74 11.95
C ILE A 116 14.62 3.15 11.66
N GLY A 117 15.40 2.30 10.99
CA GLY A 117 16.76 2.63 10.58
C GLY A 117 16.79 3.90 9.74
N TYR A 118 15.98 3.93 8.68
CA TYR A 118 15.89 5.09 7.78
C TYR A 118 15.55 6.39 8.52
N VAL A 119 14.56 6.39 9.42
CA VAL A 119 14.17 7.59 10.18
C VAL A 119 15.27 8.01 11.18
N SER A 120 15.97 7.04 11.78
CA SER A 120 17.02 7.31 12.76
C SER A 120 18.23 8.01 12.13
N ASP A 121 18.54 7.69 10.87
CA ASP A 121 19.64 8.31 10.11
C ASP A 121 19.45 9.83 9.91
N PHE A 122 18.22 10.34 9.95
CA PHE A 122 17.92 11.80 9.88
C PHE A 122 17.83 12.48 11.24
N SER A 123 17.84 11.71 12.34
CA SER A 123 17.72 12.24 13.70
C SER A 123 19.09 12.47 14.37
N SER A 124 20.19 12.26 13.62
CA SER A 124 21.58 12.31 14.09
C SER A 124 22.30 13.57 13.64
#